data_AF-A0A7S0M5V8-F1
#
_entry.id   AF-A0A7S0M5V8-F1
#
_cell.length_a   1.000
_cell.length_b   1.000
_cell.length_c   1.000
_cell.angle_alpha   90.00
_cell.angle_beta   90.00
_cell.angle_gamma   90.00
#
_symmetry.space_group_name_H-M   'P 1'
#
loop_
_entity.id
_entity.type
_entity.pdbx_description
1 polymer ?
#
loop_
_entity_poly.entity_id
_entity_poly.type
_entity_poly.pdbx_seq_one_letter_code
_entity_poly.pdbx_strand_id
1 'polypeptide(L)'
;LSVTFNKYNSYLTLMDSLVSLKKNIKCKFNFNESKMKILKILERTGILLKVYKSGKIPKIIRIIPLFENFEDLIWYTRPDRWSTQALFIISKIFIKKLNNFETKRFLTLIFLPRLQECIFKKENLNLFIPFISKIANLNPKIFFSSIILPFFTSSNCCKTESVLLSLILLKISFQIKHVSWALIKLLKTSQNSSKFIILRTFLAKNYNFSYRLLDILVDFFIKNKHRTKN
;
A
#
# COMPACT_ATOMS: atom_id res chain seq x y z
N LEU A 1 33.36 11.18 2.94
CA LEU A 1 32.69 9.89 3.31
C LEU A 1 32.97 9.47 4.75
N SER A 2 34.17 9.74 5.31
CA SER A 2 34.52 9.44 6.72
C SER A 2 33.92 10.41 7.74
N VAL A 3 33.88 11.72 7.45
CA VAL A 3 33.37 12.75 8.38
C VAL A 3 31.84 12.68 8.59
N THR A 4 31.09 12.19 7.59
CA THR A 4 29.65 11.91 7.68
C THR A 4 29.33 10.67 8.51
N PHE A 5 30.27 9.74 8.64
CA PHE A 5 30.11 8.48 9.36
C PHE A 5 30.27 8.66 10.88
N ASN A 6 31.23 9.50 11.31
CA ASN A 6 31.47 9.75 12.75
C ASN A 6 30.33 10.50 13.45
N LYS A 7 29.64 11.42 12.75
CA LYS A 7 28.41 12.04 13.28
C LYS A 7 27.25 11.03 13.36
N TYR A 8 27.15 10.09 12.42
CA TYR A 8 26.13 9.04 12.40
C TYR A 8 26.22 8.09 13.62
N ASN A 9 27.42 7.85 14.14
CA ASN A 9 27.65 7.03 15.33
C ASN A 9 27.24 7.71 16.65
N SER A 10 27.36 9.04 16.76
CA SER A 10 26.86 9.80 17.90
C SER A 10 25.31 9.83 17.96
N TYR A 11 24.63 9.74 16.83
CA TYR A 11 23.17 9.62 16.78
C TYR A 11 22.65 8.19 17.02
N LEU A 12 23.53 7.20 16.95
CA LEU A 12 23.21 5.80 17.25
C LEU A 12 22.89 5.63 18.74
N THR A 13 23.63 6.31 19.63
CA THR A 13 23.47 6.20 21.08
C THR A 13 22.15 6.77 21.60
N LEU A 14 21.65 7.87 21.00
CA LEU A 14 20.31 8.42 21.27
C LEU A 14 19.19 7.53 20.72
N MET A 15 19.46 6.79 19.65
CA MET A 15 18.50 5.80 19.13
C MET A 15 18.52 4.52 19.95
N ASP A 16 19.68 4.13 20.49
CA ASP A 16 19.84 2.97 21.37
C ASP A 16 19.16 3.22 22.73
N SER A 17 19.16 4.46 23.25
CA SER A 17 18.39 4.84 24.44
C SER A 17 16.86 4.88 24.20
N LEU A 18 16.42 5.26 23.01
CA LEU A 18 15.00 5.17 22.61
C LEU A 18 14.54 3.72 22.34
N VAL A 19 15.47 2.82 22.03
CA VAL A 19 15.22 1.38 21.83
C VAL A 19 15.24 0.62 23.17
N SER A 20 16.05 1.04 24.15
CA SER A 20 16.08 0.42 25.49
C SER A 20 14.83 0.74 26.32
N LEU A 21 14.24 1.93 26.16
CA LEU A 21 12.92 2.29 26.73
C LEU A 21 11.75 1.49 26.12
N LYS A 22 11.99 0.67 25.09
CA LYS A 22 10.99 0.16 24.14
C LYS A 22 10.60 -1.30 24.34
N LYS A 23 10.68 -1.81 25.57
CA LYS A 23 10.23 -3.19 25.87
C LYS A 23 8.72 -3.32 26.09
N ASN A 24 7.97 -2.23 26.30
CA ASN A 24 6.50 -2.25 26.30
C ASN A 24 5.97 -0.84 25.94
N ILE A 25 4.87 -0.78 25.17
CA ILE A 25 4.05 0.39 24.82
C ILE A 25 4.47 1.14 23.53
N LYS A 26 3.50 1.32 22.62
CA LYS A 26 3.62 2.21 21.46
C LYS A 26 3.95 3.62 21.96
N CYS A 27 5.15 4.11 21.66
CA CYS A 27 5.59 5.39 22.21
C CYS A 27 4.80 6.54 21.55
N LYS A 28 4.15 7.36 22.38
CA LYS A 28 3.75 8.71 21.99
C LYS A 28 5.00 9.57 21.83
N PHE A 29 5.15 10.20 20.68
CA PHE A 29 6.27 11.08 20.43
C PHE A 29 5.98 12.46 21.04
N ASN A 30 6.50 12.71 22.25
CA ASN A 30 6.32 13.99 22.94
C ASN A 30 7.27 15.08 22.38
N PHE A 31 6.78 16.31 22.36
CA PHE A 31 7.32 17.44 21.60
C PHE A 31 8.35 18.27 22.39
N ASN A 32 9.65 17.95 22.28
CA ASN A 32 10.77 18.76 22.83
C ASN A 32 11.84 19.07 21.74
N GLU A 33 12.89 19.85 22.05
CA GLU A 33 14.03 20.21 21.16
C GLU A 33 14.69 19.04 20.41
N SER A 34 14.59 17.82 20.96
CA SER A 34 14.97 16.56 20.31
C SER A 34 14.26 16.33 18.97
N LYS A 35 13.06 16.92 18.77
CA LYS A 35 12.27 16.86 17.54
C LYS A 35 13.02 17.44 16.35
N MET A 36 13.63 18.62 16.46
CA MET A 36 14.34 19.25 15.34
C MET A 36 15.50 18.41 14.81
N LYS A 37 16.19 17.70 15.70
CA LYS A 37 17.28 16.79 15.32
C LYS A 37 16.75 15.56 14.57
N ILE A 38 15.68 14.96 15.06
CA ILE A 38 15.06 13.77 14.44
C ILE A 38 14.44 14.12 13.07
N LEU A 39 13.79 15.28 12.96
CA LEU A 39 13.25 15.76 11.68
C LEU A 39 14.35 15.94 10.63
N LYS A 40 15.47 16.60 10.99
CA LYS A 40 16.64 16.73 10.10
C LYS A 40 17.20 15.36 9.67
N ILE A 41 17.12 14.35 10.54
CA ILE A 41 17.53 12.98 10.18
C ILE A 41 16.54 12.36 9.19
N LEU A 42 15.23 12.51 9.41
CA LEU A 42 14.19 12.00 8.51
C LEU A 42 14.23 12.66 7.12
N GLU A 43 14.49 13.95 7.06
CA GLU A 43 14.68 14.66 5.78
C GLU A 43 15.90 14.10 5.02
N ARG A 44 17.03 13.92 5.72
CA ARG A 44 18.24 13.32 5.13
C ARG A 44 18.01 11.88 4.70
N THR A 45 17.24 11.09 5.45
CA THR A 45 16.92 9.72 5.03
C THR A 45 16.02 9.72 3.80
N GLY A 46 15.09 10.67 3.65
CA GLY A 46 14.30 10.85 2.43
C GLY A 46 15.17 11.05 1.18
N ILE A 47 16.22 11.89 1.30
CA ILE A 47 17.18 12.11 0.20
C ILE A 47 17.89 10.80 -0.18
N LEU A 48 18.28 9.98 0.80
CA LEU A 48 18.91 8.68 0.55
C LEU A 48 17.93 7.69 -0.11
N LEU A 49 16.67 7.68 0.32
CA LEU A 49 15.64 6.78 -0.24
C LEU A 49 15.28 7.09 -1.69
N LYS A 50 15.44 8.36 -2.11
CA LYS A 50 15.24 8.77 -3.50
C LYS A 50 16.19 8.04 -4.47
N VAL A 51 17.45 7.81 -4.07
CA VAL A 51 18.49 7.20 -4.93
C VAL A 51 18.73 5.72 -4.61
N TYR A 52 18.06 5.20 -3.57
CA TYR A 52 18.24 3.83 -3.11
C TYR A 52 17.95 2.80 -4.20
N LYS A 53 18.83 1.81 -4.37
CA LYS A 53 18.65 0.67 -5.29
C LYS A 53 18.72 -0.67 -4.55
N SER A 54 19.71 -0.83 -3.69
CA SER A 54 20.00 -2.07 -2.96
C SER A 54 20.73 -1.78 -1.65
N GLY A 55 20.87 -2.79 -0.80
CA GLY A 55 21.63 -2.71 0.45
C GLY A 55 20.77 -2.54 1.70
N LYS A 56 21.41 -2.19 2.83
CA LYS A 56 20.73 -2.06 4.12
C LYS A 56 19.91 -0.78 4.19
N ILE A 57 18.67 -0.88 4.66
CA ILE A 57 17.82 0.27 4.93
C ILE A 57 18.24 0.96 6.23
N PRO A 58 18.23 2.32 6.27
CA PRO A 58 18.51 3.07 7.49
C PRO A 58 17.71 2.57 8.70
N LYS A 59 18.39 2.39 9.84
CA LYS A 59 17.79 1.87 11.07
C LYS A 59 16.53 2.66 11.49
N ILE A 60 16.56 3.98 11.32
CA ILE A 60 15.44 4.86 11.67
C ILE A 60 14.13 4.43 11.00
N ILE A 61 14.15 4.06 9.71
CA ILE A 61 12.95 3.64 8.97
C ILE A 61 12.38 2.35 9.55
N ARG A 62 13.23 1.44 10.05
CA ARG A 62 12.77 0.20 10.69
C ARG A 62 12.06 0.48 12.01
N ILE A 63 12.32 1.61 12.65
CA ILE A 63 11.76 1.99 13.95
C ILE A 63 10.46 2.80 13.79
N ILE A 64 10.30 3.55 12.68
CA ILE A 64 9.08 4.33 12.35
C ILE A 64 7.75 3.61 12.63
N PRO A 65 7.52 2.36 12.16
CA PRO A 65 6.21 1.70 12.34
C PRO A 65 5.90 1.32 13.80
N LEU A 66 6.82 1.54 14.75
CA LEU A 66 6.60 1.29 16.17
C LEU A 66 5.97 2.50 16.90
N PHE A 67 5.89 3.66 16.24
CA PHE A 67 5.28 4.86 16.80
C PHE A 67 3.80 4.92 16.45
N GLU A 68 2.98 5.50 17.34
CA GLU A 68 1.55 5.71 17.08
C GLU A 68 1.32 6.66 15.89
N ASN A 69 2.08 7.75 15.84
CA ASN A 69 2.00 8.77 14.78
C ASN A 69 3.02 8.49 13.66
N PHE A 70 3.14 7.23 13.22
CA PHE A 70 4.11 6.87 12.18
C PHE A 70 3.85 7.58 10.84
N GLU A 71 2.59 7.94 10.56
CA GLU A 71 2.16 8.62 9.34
C GLU A 71 2.77 10.03 9.23
N ASP A 72 2.84 10.77 10.33
CA ASP A 72 3.47 12.09 10.34
C ASP A 72 4.99 11.96 10.13
N LEU A 73 5.61 10.99 10.82
CA LEU A 73 7.06 10.76 10.74
C LEU A 73 7.49 10.33 9.33
N ILE A 74 6.73 9.45 8.70
CA ILE A 74 7.07 8.97 7.36
C ILE A 74 6.89 10.08 6.32
N TRP A 75 5.96 11.03 6.53
CA TRP A 75 5.75 12.15 5.62
C TRP A 75 6.98 13.04 5.44
N TYR A 76 7.76 13.26 6.50
CA TYR A 76 9.03 14.01 6.43
C TYR A 76 10.06 13.38 5.51
N THR A 77 9.98 12.07 5.29
CA THR A 77 10.90 11.36 4.37
C THR A 77 10.49 11.48 2.90
N ARG A 78 9.41 12.21 2.59
CA ARG A 78 8.88 12.44 1.23
C ARG A 78 8.67 11.14 0.45
N PRO A 79 7.65 10.33 0.83
CA PRO A 79 7.38 9.04 0.18
C PRO A 79 7.03 9.16 -1.31
N ASP A 80 6.53 10.32 -1.73
CA ASP A 80 6.32 10.73 -3.13
C ASP A 80 7.60 10.71 -3.98
N ARG A 81 8.78 10.81 -3.35
CA ARG A 81 10.08 10.87 -4.03
C ARG A 81 10.91 9.60 -3.90
N TRP A 82 10.41 8.58 -3.21
CA TRP A 82 11.16 7.34 -3.04
C TRP A 82 11.36 6.61 -4.37
N SER A 83 12.51 5.96 -4.52
CA SER A 83 12.73 4.97 -5.56
C SER A 83 11.73 3.81 -5.43
N THR A 84 11.47 3.10 -6.52
CA THR A 84 10.58 1.92 -6.51
C THR A 84 11.12 0.81 -5.61
N GLN A 85 12.44 0.63 -5.59
CA GLN A 85 13.12 -0.34 -4.73
C GLN A 85 12.96 0.04 -3.26
N ALA A 86 13.12 1.31 -2.90
CA ALA A 86 12.88 1.77 -1.52
C ALA A 86 11.43 1.51 -1.11
N LEU A 87 10.46 1.90 -1.94
CA LEU A 87 9.03 1.70 -1.67
C LEU A 87 8.73 0.23 -1.37
N PHE A 88 9.21 -0.69 -2.22
CA PHE A 88 8.98 -2.13 -2.06
C PHE A 88 9.54 -2.66 -0.74
N ILE A 89 10.81 -2.37 -0.42
CA ILE A 89 11.44 -2.95 0.78
C ILE A 89 10.88 -2.31 2.06
N ILE A 90 10.62 -0.99 2.06
CA ILE A 90 9.98 -0.31 3.19
C ILE A 90 8.60 -0.89 3.44
N SER A 91 7.79 -1.05 2.39
CA SER A 91 6.45 -1.64 2.52
C SER A 91 6.51 -3.06 3.09
N LYS A 92 7.48 -3.88 2.69
CA LYS A 92 7.71 -5.22 3.25
C LYS A 92 8.06 -5.20 4.75
N ILE A 93 8.77 -4.18 5.22
CA ILE A 93 9.11 -4.01 6.65
C ILE A 93 7.87 -3.53 7.42
N PHE A 94 7.13 -2.57 6.87
CA PHE A 94 6.00 -1.92 7.53
C PHE A 94 4.83 -2.89 7.72
N ILE A 95 4.45 -3.63 6.68
CA ILE A 95 3.32 -4.58 6.76
C ILE A 95 3.54 -5.67 7.81
N LYS A 96 4.79 -6.02 8.10
CA LYS A 96 5.11 -7.00 9.16
C LYS A 96 4.97 -6.46 10.57
N LYS A 97 5.01 -5.13 10.75
CA LYS A 97 5.07 -4.47 12.06
C LYS A 97 3.79 -3.72 12.42
N LEU A 98 3.09 -3.20 11.43
CA LEU A 98 1.88 -2.41 11.60
C LEU A 98 0.67 -3.30 11.93
N ASN A 99 -0.28 -2.72 12.66
CA ASN A 99 -1.57 -3.35 12.89
C ASN A 99 -2.43 -3.31 11.61
N ASN A 100 -3.54 -4.06 11.58
CA ASN A 100 -4.44 -4.12 10.41
C ASN A 100 -4.98 -2.74 9.99
N PHE A 101 -5.31 -1.88 10.95
CA PHE A 101 -5.80 -0.52 10.69
C PHE A 101 -4.72 0.38 10.10
N GLU A 102 -3.54 0.39 10.71
CA GLU A 102 -2.38 1.16 10.27
C GLU A 102 -1.87 0.69 8.90
N THR A 103 -1.87 -0.63 8.66
CA THR A 103 -1.53 -1.23 7.37
C THR A 103 -2.48 -0.76 6.27
N LYS A 104 -3.78 -0.72 6.55
CA LYS A 104 -4.76 -0.21 5.60
C LYS A 104 -4.47 1.26 5.24
N ARG A 105 -4.17 2.11 6.24
CA ARG A 105 -3.84 3.53 6.02
C ARG A 105 -2.56 3.69 5.22
N PHE A 106 -1.48 2.99 5.60
CA PHE A 106 -0.21 2.99 4.87
C PHE A 106 -0.39 2.57 3.41
N LEU A 107 -1.13 1.49 3.16
CA LEU A 107 -1.37 1.01 1.79
C LEU A 107 -2.16 2.01 0.96
N THR A 108 -3.19 2.62 1.55
CA THR A 108 -4.08 3.56 0.84
C THR A 108 -3.41 4.91 0.58
N LEU A 109 -2.68 5.46 1.57
CA LEU A 109 -2.14 6.82 1.51
C LEU A 109 -0.76 6.90 0.85
N ILE A 110 0.05 5.84 0.93
CA ILE A 110 1.46 5.88 0.49
C ILE A 110 1.70 4.90 -0.65
N PHE A 111 1.41 3.61 -0.43
CA PHE A 111 1.77 2.58 -1.39
C PHE A 111 0.97 2.68 -2.69
N LEU A 112 -0.35 2.82 -2.59
CA LEU A 112 -1.26 2.87 -3.72
C LEU A 112 -0.98 4.04 -4.68
N PRO A 113 -0.97 5.32 -4.24
CA PRO A 113 -0.73 6.43 -5.16
C PRO A 113 0.64 6.31 -5.83
N ARG A 114 1.66 5.86 -5.08
CA ARG A 114 2.98 5.69 -5.64
C ARG A 114 3.01 4.56 -6.68
N LEU A 115 2.28 3.48 -6.45
CA LEU A 115 2.17 2.39 -7.41
C LEU A 115 1.45 2.82 -8.70
N GLN A 116 0.41 3.65 -8.60
CA GLN A 116 -0.26 4.24 -9.77
C GLN A 116 0.71 5.08 -10.59
N GLU A 117 1.52 5.92 -9.95
CA GLU A 117 2.56 6.69 -10.63
C GLU A 117 3.60 5.80 -11.33
N CYS A 118 4.01 4.69 -10.71
CA CYS A 118 4.94 3.73 -11.31
C CYS A 118 4.34 3.08 -12.57
N ILE A 119 3.05 2.73 -12.52
CA ILE A 119 2.32 2.18 -13.68
C ILE A 119 2.23 3.21 -14.79
N PHE A 120 1.89 4.46 -14.45
CA PHE A 120 1.80 5.55 -15.43
C PHE A 120 3.14 5.80 -16.13
N LYS A 121 4.25 5.76 -15.38
CA LYS A 121 5.62 5.90 -15.90
C LYS A 121 6.16 4.65 -16.61
N LYS A 122 5.40 3.55 -16.66
CA LYS A 122 5.80 2.26 -17.23
C LYS A 122 7.12 1.73 -16.65
N GLU A 123 7.31 1.89 -15.35
CA GLU A 123 8.49 1.36 -14.65
C GLU A 123 8.41 -0.18 -14.51
N ASN A 124 9.52 -0.82 -14.12
CA ASN A 124 9.57 -2.27 -13.93
C ASN A 124 8.73 -2.72 -12.71
N LEU A 125 7.53 -3.26 -12.95
CA LEU A 125 6.57 -3.65 -11.92
C LEU A 125 6.79 -5.06 -11.34
N ASN A 126 7.82 -5.78 -11.80
CA ASN A 126 8.08 -7.18 -11.44
C ASN A 126 8.20 -7.41 -9.93
N LEU A 127 8.66 -6.40 -9.17
CA LEU A 127 8.79 -6.47 -7.71
C LEU A 127 7.45 -6.31 -6.99
N PHE A 128 6.51 -5.53 -7.55
CA PHE A 128 5.23 -5.21 -6.89
C PHE A 128 4.21 -6.34 -7.01
N ILE A 129 4.21 -7.09 -8.11
CA ILE A 129 3.27 -8.21 -8.32
C ILE A 129 3.36 -9.26 -7.20
N PRO A 130 4.54 -9.85 -6.88
CA PRO A 130 4.63 -10.84 -5.80
C PRO A 130 4.39 -10.19 -4.43
N PHE A 131 4.69 -8.91 -4.27
CA PHE A 131 4.41 -8.17 -3.04
C PHE A 131 2.93 -8.09 -2.74
N ILE A 132 2.15 -7.58 -3.69
CA ILE A 132 0.71 -7.39 -3.57
C ILE A 132 0.03 -8.73 -3.41
N SER A 133 0.50 -9.76 -4.12
CA SER A 133 0.01 -11.13 -3.93
C SER A 133 0.22 -11.61 -2.49
N LYS A 134 1.38 -11.34 -1.90
CA LYS A 134 1.63 -11.67 -0.49
C LYS A 134 0.68 -10.93 0.46
N ILE A 135 0.40 -9.64 0.23
CA ILE A 135 -0.57 -8.87 1.04
C ILE A 135 -1.96 -9.48 0.93
N ALA A 136 -2.37 -9.82 -0.29
CA ALA A 136 -3.67 -10.41 -0.56
C ALA A 136 -3.87 -11.74 0.16
N ASN A 137 -2.83 -12.57 0.23
CA ASN A 137 -2.84 -13.82 1.00
C ASN A 137 -2.85 -13.59 2.52
N LEU A 138 -2.10 -12.61 3.00
CA LEU A 138 -2.01 -12.32 4.44
C LEU A 138 -3.34 -11.83 5.00
N ASN A 139 -3.96 -10.83 4.35
CA ASN A 139 -5.16 -10.19 4.84
C ASN A 139 -6.06 -9.75 3.67
N PRO A 140 -6.98 -10.62 3.19
CA PRO A 140 -7.81 -10.32 2.02
C PRO A 140 -8.70 -9.09 2.23
N LYS A 141 -9.22 -8.89 3.44
CA LYS A 141 -10.03 -7.70 3.80
C LYS A 141 -9.25 -6.39 3.61
N ILE A 142 -7.97 -6.36 3.98
CA ILE A 142 -7.11 -5.19 3.80
C ILE A 142 -6.84 -4.99 2.32
N PHE A 143 -6.46 -6.04 1.60
CA PHE A 143 -6.21 -5.99 0.17
C PHE A 143 -7.40 -5.43 -0.63
N PHE A 144 -8.62 -5.96 -0.42
CA PHE A 144 -9.80 -5.44 -1.09
C PHE A 144 -10.10 -3.98 -0.72
N SER A 145 -9.95 -3.61 0.56
CA SER A 145 -10.33 -2.27 1.04
C SER A 145 -9.30 -1.17 0.81
N SER A 146 -8.01 -1.49 0.69
CA SER A 146 -6.92 -0.52 0.54
C SER A 146 -6.32 -0.48 -0.85
N ILE A 147 -6.46 -1.56 -1.63
CA ILE A 147 -5.90 -1.64 -2.98
C ILE A 147 -7.06 -1.64 -3.98
N ILE A 148 -7.84 -2.72 -4.06
CA ILE A 148 -8.83 -2.88 -5.14
C ILE A 148 -9.89 -1.78 -5.13
N LEU A 149 -10.60 -1.56 -4.02
CA LEU A 149 -11.69 -0.59 -3.99
C LEU A 149 -11.20 0.84 -4.28
N PRO A 150 -10.11 1.33 -3.63
CA PRO A 150 -9.52 2.63 -3.94
C PRO A 150 -9.16 2.85 -5.42
N PHE A 151 -8.64 1.83 -6.11
CA PHE A 151 -8.34 1.89 -7.54
C PHE A 151 -9.58 2.29 -8.35
N PHE A 152 -10.73 1.65 -8.10
CA PHE A 152 -11.95 1.91 -8.88
C PHE A 152 -12.76 3.11 -8.39
N THR A 153 -12.54 3.58 -7.16
CA THR A 153 -13.14 4.84 -6.71
C THR A 153 -12.45 6.06 -7.31
N SER A 154 -11.15 5.96 -7.62
CA SER A 154 -10.47 7.02 -8.37
C SER A 154 -11.07 7.11 -9.78
N SER A 155 -11.42 8.32 -10.22
CA SER A 155 -12.02 8.57 -11.55
C SER A 155 -11.10 8.17 -12.71
N ASN A 156 -9.82 7.91 -12.43
CA ASN A 156 -8.76 7.79 -13.42
C ASN A 156 -8.17 6.37 -13.50
N CYS A 157 -8.95 5.31 -13.20
CA CYS A 157 -8.43 3.95 -13.26
C CYS A 157 -8.14 3.51 -14.70
N CYS A 158 -6.84 3.34 -15.01
CA CYS A 158 -6.40 2.97 -16.35
C CYS A 158 -6.64 1.47 -16.63
N LYS A 159 -6.82 1.12 -17.91
CA LYS A 159 -6.97 -0.28 -18.35
C LYS A 159 -5.76 -1.13 -17.94
N THR A 160 -4.55 -0.58 -18.02
CA THR A 160 -3.29 -1.26 -17.65
C THR A 160 -3.25 -1.64 -16.17
N GLU A 161 -3.70 -0.73 -15.29
CA GLU A 161 -3.81 -0.99 -13.84
C GLU A 161 -4.75 -2.16 -13.56
N SER A 162 -5.90 -2.17 -14.24
CA SER A 162 -6.90 -3.23 -14.09
C SER A 162 -6.40 -4.57 -14.62
N VAL A 163 -5.62 -4.58 -15.71
CA VAL A 163 -4.96 -5.80 -16.20
C VAL A 163 -3.94 -6.31 -15.18
N LEU A 164 -3.11 -5.46 -14.59
CA LEU A 164 -2.16 -5.88 -13.56
C LEU A 164 -2.86 -6.49 -12.34
N LEU A 165 -3.93 -5.84 -11.85
CA LEU A 165 -4.72 -6.37 -10.73
C LEU A 165 -5.39 -7.70 -11.10
N SER A 166 -5.87 -7.82 -12.33
CA SER A 166 -6.48 -9.05 -12.83
C SER A 166 -5.52 -10.24 -12.78
N LEU A 167 -4.25 -10.03 -13.17
CA LEU A 167 -3.20 -11.06 -13.13
C LEU A 167 -2.89 -11.50 -11.70
N ILE A 168 -2.88 -10.56 -10.75
CA ILE A 168 -2.67 -10.88 -9.32
C ILE A 168 -3.87 -11.66 -8.79
N LEU A 169 -5.09 -11.22 -9.13
CA LEU A 169 -6.32 -11.87 -8.71
C LEU A 169 -6.37 -13.30 -9.23
N LEU A 170 -6.08 -13.56 -10.49
CA LEU A 170 -6.09 -14.91 -11.07
C LEU A 170 -5.21 -15.90 -10.31
N LYS A 171 -4.04 -15.46 -9.83
CA LYS A 171 -3.08 -16.32 -9.10
C LYS A 171 -3.51 -16.73 -7.69
N ILE A 172 -4.46 -16.01 -7.07
CA ILE A 172 -4.75 -16.16 -5.64
C ILE A 172 -6.17 -16.65 -5.43
N SER A 173 -6.36 -17.73 -4.68
CA SER A 173 -7.70 -18.15 -4.25
C SER A 173 -8.15 -17.38 -3.00
N PHE A 174 -9.31 -16.73 -3.08
CA PHE A 174 -9.94 -16.06 -1.94
C PHE A 174 -11.16 -16.83 -1.46
N GLN A 175 -11.49 -16.69 -0.18
CA GLN A 175 -12.78 -17.15 0.35
C GLN A 175 -13.93 -16.34 -0.24
N ILE A 176 -15.04 -17.02 -0.55
CA ILE A 176 -16.23 -16.43 -1.18
C ILE A 176 -16.75 -15.20 -0.42
N LYS A 177 -16.75 -15.24 0.92
CA LYS A 177 -17.25 -14.14 1.77
C LYS A 177 -16.56 -12.80 1.47
N HIS A 178 -15.24 -12.82 1.28
CA HIS A 178 -14.46 -11.62 0.99
C HIS A 178 -14.68 -11.14 -0.44
N VAL A 179 -14.75 -12.07 -1.39
CA VAL A 179 -15.02 -11.79 -2.80
C VAL A 179 -16.40 -11.16 -2.96
N SER A 180 -17.44 -11.76 -2.39
CA SER A 180 -18.82 -11.27 -2.48
C SER A 180 -18.96 -9.85 -1.92
N TRP A 181 -18.36 -9.58 -0.76
CA TRP A 181 -18.34 -8.24 -0.18
C TRP A 181 -17.64 -7.22 -1.08
N ALA A 182 -16.47 -7.58 -1.63
CA ALA A 182 -15.70 -6.70 -2.48
C ALA A 182 -16.44 -6.40 -3.79
N LEU A 183 -17.06 -7.42 -4.38
CA LEU A 183 -17.80 -7.34 -5.63
C LEU A 183 -19.02 -6.44 -5.46
N ILE A 184 -19.85 -6.64 -4.43
CA ILE A 184 -21.00 -5.75 -4.15
C ILE A 184 -20.56 -4.29 -4.03
N LYS A 185 -19.45 -4.03 -3.35
CA LYS A 185 -18.91 -2.66 -3.22
C LYS A 185 -18.40 -2.11 -4.55
N LEU A 186 -17.72 -2.94 -5.34
CA LEU A 186 -17.21 -2.56 -6.65
C LEU A 186 -18.36 -2.23 -7.63
N LEU A 187 -19.47 -2.98 -7.60
CA LEU A 187 -20.64 -2.70 -8.44
C LEU A 187 -21.34 -1.39 -8.06
N LYS A 188 -21.34 -1.03 -6.77
CA LYS A 188 -21.98 0.20 -6.25
C LYS A 188 -21.19 1.48 -6.51
N THR A 189 -19.88 1.43 -6.75
CA THR A 189 -19.04 2.62 -6.99
C THR A 189 -19.25 3.23 -8.39
N SER A 190 -18.73 4.43 -8.64
CA SER A 190 -18.84 5.16 -9.93
C SER A 190 -18.47 4.31 -11.15
N GLN A 191 -19.16 4.53 -12.26
CA GLN A 191 -19.11 3.64 -13.42
C GLN A 191 -17.81 3.85 -14.21
N ASN A 192 -16.89 2.89 -14.12
CA ASN A 192 -15.63 2.86 -14.88
C ASN A 192 -15.58 1.58 -15.73
N SER A 193 -15.24 1.69 -17.02
CA SER A 193 -15.15 0.53 -17.94
C SER A 193 -14.12 -0.51 -17.49
N SER A 194 -13.08 -0.07 -16.79
CA SER A 194 -12.00 -0.93 -16.28
C SER A 194 -12.49 -1.97 -15.25
N LYS A 195 -13.68 -1.74 -14.64
CA LYS A 195 -14.33 -2.69 -13.72
C LYS A 195 -14.67 -4.02 -14.37
N PHE A 196 -15.05 -4.02 -15.64
CA PHE A 196 -15.42 -5.25 -16.36
C PHE A 196 -14.27 -6.25 -16.45
N ILE A 197 -13.02 -5.77 -16.48
CA ILE A 197 -11.83 -6.62 -16.48
C ILE A 197 -11.78 -7.42 -15.17
N ILE A 198 -11.93 -6.74 -14.02
CA ILE A 198 -11.93 -7.40 -12.72
C ILE A 198 -13.15 -8.30 -12.54
N LEU A 199 -14.32 -7.82 -12.96
CA LEU A 199 -15.57 -8.58 -12.85
C LEU A 199 -15.46 -9.89 -13.64
N ARG A 200 -14.94 -9.84 -14.87
CA ARG A 200 -14.60 -11.02 -15.68
C ARG A 200 -13.66 -11.97 -14.93
N THR A 201 -12.65 -11.45 -14.24
CA THR A 201 -11.70 -12.31 -13.50
C THR A 201 -12.30 -13.01 -12.29
N PHE A 202 -13.26 -12.40 -11.61
CA PHE A 202 -13.98 -13.08 -10.52
C PHE A 202 -14.97 -14.11 -11.04
N LEU A 203 -15.67 -13.81 -12.15
CA LEU A 203 -16.58 -14.76 -12.78
C LEU A 203 -15.82 -15.97 -13.34
N ALA A 204 -14.65 -15.77 -13.95
CA ALA A 204 -13.82 -16.84 -14.50
C ALA A 204 -13.35 -17.87 -13.44
N LYS A 205 -13.43 -17.52 -12.15
CA LYS A 205 -13.07 -18.42 -11.05
C LYS A 205 -14.20 -19.36 -10.60
N ASN A 206 -15.38 -19.26 -11.22
CA ASN A 206 -16.51 -20.15 -10.96
C ASN A 206 -16.84 -20.30 -9.47
N TYR A 207 -16.90 -19.17 -8.77
CA TYR A 207 -17.30 -19.10 -7.37
C TYR A 207 -18.82 -19.32 -7.21
N ASN A 208 -19.22 -20.02 -6.14
CA ASN A 208 -20.63 -20.17 -5.78
C ASN A 208 -21.16 -18.89 -5.14
N PHE A 209 -21.72 -18.00 -5.96
CA PHE A 209 -22.31 -16.74 -5.51
C PHE A 209 -23.69 -16.93 -4.88
N SER A 210 -24.05 -16.06 -3.93
CA SER A 210 -25.41 -16.03 -3.36
C SER A 210 -26.39 -15.37 -4.33
N TYR A 211 -27.66 -15.76 -4.27
CA TYR A 211 -28.73 -15.17 -5.10
C TYR A 211 -28.76 -13.64 -5.04
N ARG A 212 -28.65 -13.07 -3.83
CA ARG A 212 -28.55 -11.61 -3.64
C ARG A 212 -27.42 -10.96 -4.45
N LEU A 213 -26.28 -11.62 -4.60
CA LEU A 213 -25.17 -11.08 -5.37
C LEU A 213 -25.43 -11.18 -6.88
N LEU A 214 -26.10 -12.25 -7.31
CA LEU A 214 -26.54 -12.42 -8.70
C LEU A 214 -27.55 -11.33 -9.09
N ASP A 215 -28.53 -11.03 -8.23
CA ASP A 215 -29.50 -9.95 -8.48
C ASP A 215 -28.79 -8.62 -8.72
N ILE A 216 -27.84 -8.26 -7.84
CA ILE A 216 -27.04 -7.04 -7.96
C ILE A 216 -26.19 -7.05 -9.24
N LEU A 217 -25.67 -8.21 -9.65
CA LEU A 217 -24.92 -8.35 -10.90
C LEU A 217 -25.82 -8.12 -12.11
N VAL A 218 -27.01 -8.73 -12.13
CA VAL A 218 -28.00 -8.58 -13.20
C VAL A 218 -28.41 -7.11 -13.31
N ASP A 219 -28.76 -6.46 -12.20
CA ASP A 219 -29.09 -5.03 -12.15
C ASP A 219 -27.96 -4.17 -12.73
N PHE A 220 -26.71 -4.49 -12.38
CA PHE A 220 -25.53 -3.79 -12.88
C PHE A 220 -25.38 -3.95 -14.40
N PHE A 221 -25.61 -5.15 -14.95
CA PHE A 221 -25.52 -5.39 -16.38
C PHE A 221 -26.67 -4.74 -17.15
N ILE A 222 -27.90 -4.80 -16.63
CA ILE A 222 -29.07 -4.12 -17.23
C ILE A 222 -28.80 -2.61 -17.32
N LYS A 223 -28.35 -2.01 -16.23
CA LYS A 223 -28.00 -0.58 -16.18
C LYS A 223 -26.93 -0.19 -17.22
N ASN A 224 -25.98 -1.08 -17.49
CA ASN A 224 -24.89 -0.82 -18.43
C ASN A 224 -25.22 -1.21 -19.89
N LYS A 225 -26.23 -2.07 -20.14
CA LYS A 225 -26.68 -2.45 -21.49
C LYS A 225 -27.16 -1.25 -22.31
N HIS A 226 -27.79 -0.27 -21.67
CA HIS A 226 -28.30 0.94 -22.34
C HIS A 226 -27.20 1.92 -22.79
N ARG A 227 -25.92 1.69 -22.42
CA ARG A 227 -24.81 2.60 -22.72
C ARG A 227 -23.93 2.19 -23.88
N THR A 228 -23.92 0.92 -24.28
CA THR A 228 -23.05 0.43 -25.38
C THR A 228 -23.53 0.86 -26.77
N LYS A 229 -24.57 1.70 -26.86
CA LYS A 229 -25.15 2.20 -28.12
C LYS A 229 -24.76 3.66 -28.45
N ASN A 230 -23.92 4.31 -27.64
CA ASN A 230 -23.43 5.67 -27.90
C ASN A 230 -21.91 5.67 -28.06
#